data_AF-A0A0R1HH63-F1
#
_entry.id   AF-A0A0R1HH63-F1
#
_cell.length_a   1.000
_cell.length_b   1.000
_cell.length_c   1.000
_cell.angle_alpha   90.00
_cell.angle_beta   90.00
_cell.angle_gamma   90.00
#
_symmetry.space_group_name_H-M   'P 1'
#
loop_
_entity.id
_entity.type
_entity.pdbx_description
1 polymer ?
#
loop_
_entity_poly.entity_id
_entity_poly.type
_entity_poly.pdbx_seq_one_letter_code
_entity_poly.pdbx_strand_id
1 'polypeptide(L)'
;MKFNKLTGSVLAGATLLSLLAPATVSAATENGNAAANGGTALPQTDNTKVGISFGDNTHNSNTGYLRLQMVPHILDFGNHTLLDAAYPTFTADGMNEGKKDNTRYPNYENGDTNKTAVLNTKGDAALSSVDGKAWATVVDKQITRTAAETDAKNTAASGDWTLSVKSNNELTAVDSQGNAMPNDSISDATLSFKNTASAQTQDVYGLTQEGQDKTWTDDVAALKAANPALETPAAVSTVTPNIGLTLAKTAGTDVTVATAKAAEGQGANVFGWNTNDIKLTMPKSASVDNAVYQADLTWTLSSTVA
;
A
#
# COMPACT_ATOMS: atom_id res chain seq x y z
N MET A 1 -57.24 12.94 -67.48
CA MET A 1 -56.46 14.11 -67.94
C MET A 1 -56.19 15.03 -66.75
N LYS A 2 -54.93 15.48 -66.63
CA LYS A 2 -54.44 16.70 -65.96
C LYS A 2 -54.14 16.68 -64.44
N PHE A 3 -52.90 17.09 -64.20
CA PHE A 3 -52.17 17.41 -62.96
C PHE A 3 -52.59 18.72 -62.29
N ASN A 4 -52.25 18.83 -60.99
CA ASN A 4 -51.74 20.00 -60.21
C ASN A 4 -52.40 20.02 -58.82
N LYS A 5 -51.77 20.33 -57.66
CA LYS A 5 -50.43 20.79 -57.27
C LYS A 5 -50.26 20.59 -55.74
N LEU A 6 -49.00 20.51 -55.31
CA LEU A 6 -48.48 20.50 -53.93
C LEU A 6 -48.83 21.74 -53.09
N THR A 7 -48.94 21.52 -51.76
CA THR A 7 -48.34 22.28 -50.63
C THR A 7 -48.64 21.44 -49.38
N GLY A 8 -47.72 20.89 -48.59
CA GLY A 8 -46.41 21.38 -48.18
C GLY A 8 -46.48 21.71 -46.68
N SER A 9 -46.37 20.72 -45.81
CA SER A 9 -46.12 20.90 -44.37
C SER A 9 -45.03 19.92 -43.96
N VAL A 10 -43.82 20.44 -43.86
CA VAL A 10 -42.63 19.74 -43.35
C VAL A 10 -42.86 19.50 -41.86
N LEU A 11 -43.04 18.24 -41.48
CA LEU A 11 -42.93 17.83 -40.09
C LEU A 11 -41.43 17.79 -39.75
N ALA A 12 -40.94 18.84 -39.11
CA ALA A 12 -39.60 18.87 -38.56
C ALA A 12 -39.50 17.80 -37.47
N GLY A 13 -38.94 16.65 -37.83
CA GLY A 13 -38.56 15.62 -36.88
C GLY A 13 -37.44 16.15 -36.00
N ALA A 14 -37.77 16.47 -34.75
CA ALA A 14 -36.77 16.66 -33.72
C ALA A 14 -36.13 15.28 -33.43
N THR A 15 -35.01 15.00 -34.08
CA THR A 15 -34.07 13.99 -33.61
C THR A 15 -33.54 14.44 -32.26
N LEU A 16 -34.15 13.95 -31.19
CA LEU A 16 -33.57 13.95 -29.85
C LEU A 16 -32.26 13.15 -29.93
N LEU A 17 -31.13 13.85 -30.04
CA LEU A 17 -29.83 13.31 -29.62
C LEU A 17 -29.93 13.10 -28.11
N SER A 18 -30.29 11.89 -27.68
CA SER A 18 -30.08 11.46 -26.31
C SER A 18 -28.57 11.37 -26.09
N LEU A 19 -27.99 12.44 -25.54
CA LEU A 19 -26.70 12.39 -24.88
C LEU A 19 -26.84 11.41 -23.71
N LEU A 20 -26.48 10.14 -23.95
CA LEU A 20 -26.17 9.21 -22.88
C LEU A 20 -24.99 9.82 -22.13
N ALA A 21 -25.25 10.33 -20.92
CA ALA A 21 -24.16 10.59 -19.99
C ALA A 21 -23.35 9.29 -19.87
N PRO A 22 -22.00 9.34 -19.92
CA PRO A 22 -21.20 8.15 -19.71
C PRO A 22 -21.64 7.51 -18.39
N ALA A 23 -22.07 6.25 -18.45
CA ALA A 23 -22.36 5.49 -17.25
C ALA A 23 -21.07 5.49 -16.41
N THR A 24 -21.14 5.98 -15.18
CA THR A 24 -20.03 5.87 -14.22
C THR A 24 -19.82 4.39 -13.95
N VAL A 25 -18.83 3.79 -14.60
CA VAL A 25 -18.41 2.42 -14.34
C VAL A 25 -17.53 2.46 -13.09
N SER A 26 -17.96 1.84 -12.00
CA SER A 26 -17.15 1.67 -10.79
C SER A 26 -16.04 0.65 -11.03
N ALA A 27 -14.95 0.74 -10.26
CA ALA A 27 -13.85 -0.20 -10.33
C ALA A 27 -14.23 -1.53 -9.68
N ALA A 28 -13.77 -2.62 -10.27
CA ALA A 28 -14.05 -3.97 -9.80
C ALA A 28 -12.91 -4.88 -10.23
N THR A 29 -12.39 -5.66 -9.29
CA THR A 29 -11.53 -6.82 -9.56
C THR A 29 -11.90 -7.92 -8.58
N GLU A 30 -12.33 -9.07 -9.09
CA GLU A 30 -12.81 -10.18 -8.26
C GLU A 30 -11.71 -10.75 -7.34
N ASN A 31 -12.05 -10.95 -6.05
CA ASN A 31 -11.19 -11.65 -5.10
C ASN A 31 -11.13 -13.17 -5.41
N GLY A 32 -9.99 -13.80 -5.16
CA GLY A 32 -9.73 -15.23 -5.33
C GLY A 32 -9.41 -15.64 -6.77
N ASN A 33 -9.35 -14.70 -7.72
CA ASN A 33 -9.24 -15.00 -9.14
C ASN A 33 -7.98 -14.37 -9.78
N ALA A 34 -6.97 -15.21 -10.03
CA ALA A 34 -5.68 -14.81 -10.61
C ALA A 34 -5.81 -14.31 -12.04
N ALA A 35 -6.62 -14.99 -12.86
CA ALA A 35 -6.87 -14.58 -14.24
C ALA A 35 -7.62 -13.24 -14.29
N ALA A 36 -8.58 -13.04 -13.39
CA ALA A 36 -9.27 -11.76 -13.25
C ALA A 36 -8.31 -10.63 -12.92
N ASN A 37 -7.30 -10.80 -12.06
CA ASN A 37 -6.32 -9.74 -11.78
C ASN A 37 -5.19 -9.63 -12.83
N GLY A 38 -5.16 -10.49 -13.85
CA GLY A 38 -4.06 -10.53 -14.84
C GLY A 38 -2.72 -10.96 -14.23
N GLY A 39 -2.75 -11.76 -13.16
CA GLY A 39 -1.57 -12.08 -12.36
C GLY A 39 -1.91 -12.79 -11.04
N THR A 40 -1.38 -12.30 -9.92
CA THR A 40 -1.65 -12.86 -8.59
C THR A 40 -3.05 -12.47 -8.12
N ALA A 41 -3.85 -13.44 -7.67
CA ALA A 41 -5.21 -13.20 -7.15
C ALA A 41 -5.22 -12.24 -5.95
N LEU A 42 -6.25 -11.41 -5.84
CA LEU A 42 -6.56 -10.68 -4.60
C LEU A 42 -7.27 -11.61 -3.59
N PRO A 43 -7.27 -11.36 -2.27
CA PRO A 43 -6.38 -10.41 -1.61
C PRO A 43 -4.93 -10.85 -1.75
N GLN A 44 -4.05 -9.88 -2.00
CA GLN A 44 -2.61 -10.11 -1.98
C GLN A 44 -2.09 -9.82 -0.57
N THR A 45 -1.27 -10.73 -0.07
CA THR A 45 -0.61 -10.57 1.22
C THR A 45 0.89 -10.45 1.02
N ASP A 46 1.50 -9.55 1.78
CA ASP A 46 2.95 -9.48 1.91
C ASP A 46 3.34 -9.30 3.38
N ASN A 47 4.52 -9.78 3.74
CA ASN A 47 4.95 -9.87 5.13
C ASN A 47 6.04 -8.85 5.44
N THR A 48 5.82 -8.05 6.47
CA THR A 48 6.88 -7.31 7.14
C THR A 48 7.44 -8.18 8.25
N LYS A 49 8.75 -8.42 8.24
CA LYS A 49 9.44 -8.90 9.43
C LYS A 49 9.89 -7.70 10.23
N VAL A 50 9.45 -7.54 11.46
CA VAL A 50 10.06 -6.54 12.36
C VAL A 50 11.47 -7.02 12.68
N GLY A 51 12.47 -6.25 12.26
CA GLY A 51 13.59 -6.81 11.49
C GLY A 51 14.86 -5.93 11.46
N ILE A 52 15.99 -6.44 10.98
CA ILE A 52 17.24 -5.71 10.71
C ILE A 52 17.77 -6.12 9.31
N SER A 53 17.58 -5.35 8.21
CA SER A 53 18.45 -5.41 7.00
C SER A 53 18.68 -4.04 6.27
N PHE A 54 19.71 -3.87 5.42
CA PHE A 54 19.98 -2.60 4.72
C PHE A 54 19.36 -2.59 3.33
N GLY A 55 18.59 -1.54 3.00
CA GLY A 55 18.26 -1.14 1.62
C GLY A 55 17.74 -2.26 0.71
N ASP A 56 16.44 -2.42 0.67
CA ASP A 56 15.80 -3.53 -0.03
C ASP A 56 15.07 -3.08 -1.31
N ASN A 57 15.44 -3.67 -2.45
CA ASN A 57 14.73 -3.58 -3.74
C ASN A 57 14.10 -4.92 -4.12
N THR A 58 13.91 -5.84 -3.17
CA THR A 58 13.21 -7.11 -3.42
C THR A 58 11.71 -6.89 -3.34
N HIS A 59 11.14 -6.26 -4.37
CA HIS A 59 9.68 -6.20 -4.53
C HIS A 59 9.08 -7.60 -4.35
N ASN A 60 7.89 -7.67 -3.77
CA ASN A 60 7.21 -8.95 -3.68
C ASN A 60 6.90 -9.49 -5.08
N SER A 61 6.66 -10.80 -5.19
CA SER A 61 6.40 -11.45 -6.47
C SER A 61 5.00 -11.17 -7.04
N ASN A 62 4.26 -10.19 -6.52
CA ASN A 62 2.89 -9.93 -6.95
C ASN A 62 2.87 -9.30 -8.35
N THR A 63 1.92 -9.77 -9.15
CA THR A 63 1.66 -9.25 -10.50
C THR A 63 0.18 -8.96 -10.65
N GLY A 64 -0.17 -8.11 -11.62
CA GLY A 64 -1.56 -7.85 -11.98
C GLY A 64 -1.89 -6.37 -12.16
N TYR A 65 -3.15 -6.11 -12.49
CA TYR A 65 -3.67 -4.77 -12.68
C TYR A 65 -3.72 -4.00 -11.36
N LEU A 66 -4.27 -4.61 -10.31
CA LEU A 66 -4.25 -4.06 -8.95
C LEU A 66 -3.32 -4.90 -8.10
N ARG A 67 -2.26 -4.30 -7.54
CA ARG A 67 -1.30 -5.07 -6.74
C ARG A 67 -0.65 -4.31 -5.60
N LEU A 68 -0.36 -5.05 -4.53
CA LEU A 68 0.49 -4.63 -3.43
C LEU A 68 1.93 -4.83 -3.88
N GLN A 69 2.64 -3.74 -4.18
CA GLN A 69 3.94 -3.78 -4.83
C GLN A 69 5.10 -3.81 -3.83
N MET A 70 4.98 -3.05 -2.74
CA MET A 70 6.02 -2.93 -1.71
C MET A 70 5.36 -2.70 -0.36
N VAL A 71 5.98 -3.23 0.70
CA VAL A 71 5.71 -2.88 2.10
C VAL A 71 7.04 -2.72 2.82
N PRO A 72 7.12 -2.08 4.00
CA PRO A 72 8.36 -2.07 4.75
C PRO A 72 8.72 -3.51 5.10
N HIS A 73 9.74 -4.12 4.49
CA HIS A 73 10.09 -5.50 4.85
C HIS A 73 10.64 -5.60 6.26
N ILE A 74 11.24 -4.50 6.73
CA ILE A 74 11.92 -4.40 8.00
C ILE A 74 11.63 -3.06 8.69
N LEU A 75 11.21 -3.16 9.95
CA LEU A 75 11.17 -2.06 10.91
C LEU A 75 12.19 -2.36 12.01
N ASP A 76 13.25 -1.56 12.07
CA ASP A 76 14.39 -1.75 12.96
C ASP A 76 14.35 -0.75 14.11
N PHE A 77 14.12 -1.29 15.32
CA PHE A 77 14.03 -0.50 16.55
C PHE A 77 15.34 -0.41 17.32
N GLY A 78 16.45 -0.93 16.79
CA GLY A 78 17.79 -0.80 17.37
C GLY A 78 18.15 -1.83 18.44
N ASN A 79 19.39 -1.75 18.92
CA ASN A 79 19.90 -2.57 20.02
C ASN A 79 20.08 -1.71 21.28
N HIS A 80 19.52 -2.16 22.40
CA HIS A 80 19.39 -1.36 23.62
C HIS A 80 19.98 -2.07 24.83
N THR A 81 20.46 -1.28 25.79
CA THR A 81 21.11 -1.80 27.00
C THR A 81 20.11 -2.46 27.95
N LEU A 82 18.94 -1.83 28.15
CA LEU A 82 17.88 -2.33 29.02
C LEU A 82 16.51 -1.80 28.57
N LEU A 83 15.45 -2.43 29.08
CA LEU A 83 14.10 -1.88 29.03
C LEU A 83 13.85 -1.00 30.28
N ASP A 84 13.78 0.32 30.08
CA ASP A 84 13.44 1.26 31.14
C ASP A 84 11.93 1.53 31.13
N ALA A 85 11.23 1.20 32.21
CA ALA A 85 9.80 1.44 32.33
C ALA A 85 9.39 2.93 32.22
N ALA A 86 10.32 3.87 32.48
CA ALA A 86 10.10 5.30 32.29
C ALA A 86 10.21 5.72 30.82
N TYR A 87 10.94 4.95 29.99
CA TYR A 87 11.19 5.21 28.57
C TYR A 87 10.98 3.94 27.74
N PRO A 88 9.73 3.43 27.65
CA PRO A 88 9.43 2.13 27.03
C PRO A 88 9.24 2.21 25.50
N THR A 89 9.50 3.36 24.89
CA THR A 89 9.18 3.62 23.48
C THR A 89 10.44 3.69 22.65
N PHE A 90 10.43 2.99 21.52
CA PHE A 90 11.53 2.89 20.58
C PHE A 90 11.05 3.28 19.19
N THR A 91 11.87 3.97 18.42
CA THR A 91 11.56 4.47 17.07
C THR A 91 12.24 3.62 16.01
N ALA A 92 11.66 3.53 14.81
CA ALA A 92 12.19 2.72 13.71
C ALA A 92 13.47 3.31 13.06
N ASP A 93 14.02 4.39 13.61
CA ASP A 93 15.38 4.88 13.33
C ASP A 93 16.44 4.32 14.31
N GLY A 94 16.04 3.39 15.19
CA GLY A 94 16.92 2.69 16.11
C GLY A 94 17.09 3.32 17.49
N MET A 95 16.31 4.35 17.82
CA MET A 95 16.51 5.15 19.04
C MET A 95 15.52 4.79 20.16
N ASN A 96 15.97 4.86 21.42
CA ASN A 96 15.06 4.89 22.57
C ASN A 96 14.57 6.33 22.79
N GLU A 97 13.25 6.53 22.69
CA GLU A 97 12.62 7.83 22.82
C GLU A 97 12.76 8.38 24.25
N GLY A 98 13.49 9.48 24.37
CA GLY A 98 13.72 10.14 25.66
C GLY A 98 14.91 9.60 26.46
N LYS A 99 15.58 8.52 26.00
CA LYS A 99 16.75 7.93 26.67
C LYS A 99 17.84 7.48 25.69
N LYS A 100 18.50 8.45 25.03
CA LYS A 100 19.48 8.18 23.97
C LYS A 100 20.71 7.37 24.41
N ASP A 101 21.11 7.48 25.68
CA ASP A 101 22.22 6.74 26.27
C ASP A 101 21.92 5.24 26.45
N ASN A 102 20.65 4.83 26.30
CA ASN A 102 20.26 3.43 26.30
C ASN A 102 20.49 2.72 24.95
N THR A 103 20.60 3.48 23.85
CA THR A 103 20.87 2.93 22.52
C THR A 103 22.33 2.54 22.40
N ARG A 104 22.60 1.24 22.25
CA ARG A 104 23.96 0.71 22.06
C ARG A 104 24.36 0.74 20.58
N TYR A 105 23.44 0.32 19.72
CA TYR A 105 23.57 0.38 18.28
C TYR A 105 22.24 0.87 17.69
N PRO A 106 22.26 1.62 16.58
CA PRO A 106 21.04 2.01 15.87
C PRO A 106 20.28 0.82 15.26
N ASN A 107 20.77 -0.40 15.50
CA ASN A 107 20.37 -1.58 14.79
C ASN A 107 20.45 -2.88 15.61
N TYR A 108 19.44 -3.77 15.54
CA TYR A 108 19.29 -4.86 16.52
C TYR A 108 20.33 -6.03 16.50
N GLU A 109 20.89 -6.46 15.37
CA GLU A 109 22.10 -7.33 15.25
C GLU A 109 23.42 -6.56 15.49
N ASN A 110 23.41 -5.43 16.18
CA ASN A 110 24.63 -4.74 16.60
C ASN A 110 25.45 -4.08 15.46
N GLY A 111 24.77 -3.60 14.41
CA GLY A 111 25.40 -2.83 13.33
C GLY A 111 25.34 -1.32 13.54
N ASP A 112 26.26 -0.57 12.94
CA ASP A 112 26.34 0.89 13.08
C ASP A 112 25.37 1.67 12.18
N THR A 113 24.49 1.00 11.46
CA THR A 113 23.54 1.66 10.55
C THR A 113 22.18 1.02 10.74
N ASN A 114 21.14 1.85 10.83
CA ASN A 114 19.75 1.42 10.95
C ASN A 114 19.29 0.73 9.67
N LYS A 115 18.38 -0.20 9.84
CA LYS A 115 17.99 -1.14 8.82
C LYS A 115 16.50 -1.02 8.41
N THR A 116 15.81 0.04 8.83
CA THR A 116 14.53 0.43 8.23
C THR A 116 14.78 1.09 6.88
N ALA A 117 14.34 0.45 5.79
CA ALA A 117 14.47 1.02 4.45
C ALA A 117 13.61 2.27 4.27
N VAL A 118 14.11 3.24 3.50
CA VAL A 118 13.39 4.46 3.13
C VAL A 118 13.32 4.63 1.62
N LEU A 119 12.23 5.22 1.14
CA LEU A 119 12.00 5.41 -0.28
C LEU A 119 12.94 6.47 -0.83
N ASN A 120 13.58 6.17 -1.96
CA ASN A 120 14.28 7.15 -2.77
C ASN A 120 13.52 7.35 -4.08
N THR A 121 12.92 8.52 -4.22
CA THR A 121 12.07 8.88 -5.35
C THR A 121 12.85 9.40 -6.55
N LYS A 122 14.18 9.52 -6.44
CA LYS A 122 15.09 10.10 -7.46
C LYS A 122 14.66 11.50 -7.94
N GLY A 123 13.95 12.25 -7.11
CA GLY A 123 13.48 13.59 -7.43
C GLY A 123 12.15 13.64 -8.19
N ASP A 124 11.36 12.57 -8.23
CA ASP A 124 9.96 12.65 -8.68
C ASP A 124 9.19 13.63 -7.79
N ALA A 125 8.84 14.80 -8.34
CA ALA A 125 8.14 15.85 -7.63
C ALA A 125 6.77 15.39 -7.09
N ALA A 126 6.11 14.46 -7.78
CA ALA A 126 4.83 13.91 -7.36
C ALA A 126 4.95 13.07 -6.07
N LEU A 127 6.15 12.56 -5.77
CA LEU A 127 6.45 11.72 -4.61
C LEU A 127 7.20 12.47 -3.50
N SER A 128 7.37 13.79 -3.62
CA SER A 128 8.13 14.60 -2.66
C SER A 128 7.65 14.50 -1.20
N SER A 129 6.35 14.26 -0.97
CA SER A 129 5.79 14.09 0.38
C SER A 129 6.15 12.75 1.04
N VAL A 130 6.64 11.77 0.27
CA VAL A 130 6.97 10.41 0.74
C VAL A 130 8.44 10.04 0.54
N ASP A 131 9.24 10.94 -0.04
CA ASP A 131 10.69 10.77 -0.18
C ASP A 131 11.36 10.68 1.20
N GLY A 132 12.28 9.73 1.35
CA GLY A 132 12.98 9.47 2.63
C GLY A 132 12.12 8.84 3.73
N LYS A 133 10.94 8.30 3.39
CA LYS A 133 10.05 7.62 4.35
C LYS A 133 10.07 6.10 4.19
N ALA A 134 9.88 5.37 5.28
CA ALA A 134 9.50 3.95 5.18
C ALA A 134 8.10 3.87 4.56
N TRP A 135 7.86 2.93 3.64
CA TRP A 135 6.71 3.05 2.74
C TRP A 135 6.05 1.72 2.37
N ALA A 136 4.79 1.82 1.98
CA ALA A 136 4.06 0.81 1.23
C ALA A 136 3.57 1.40 -0.11
N THR A 137 3.53 0.57 -1.15
CA THR A 137 3.11 0.96 -2.50
C THR A 137 2.00 0.06 -3.01
N VAL A 138 0.90 0.66 -3.47
CA VAL A 138 -0.18 0.00 -4.21
C VAL A 138 -0.17 0.51 -5.64
N VAL A 139 -0.07 -0.41 -6.61
CA VAL A 139 -0.14 -0.09 -8.04
C VAL A 139 -1.53 -0.46 -8.56
N ASP A 140 -2.24 0.51 -9.13
CA ASP A 140 -3.55 0.35 -9.77
C ASP A 140 -3.46 0.73 -11.24
N LYS A 141 -3.48 -0.29 -12.09
CA LYS A 141 -3.49 -0.21 -13.54
C LYS A 141 -4.79 -0.77 -14.11
N GLN A 142 -5.87 -0.83 -13.34
CA GLN A 142 -7.12 -1.48 -13.76
C GLN A 142 -7.69 -0.90 -15.07
N ILE A 143 -7.44 0.39 -15.33
CA ILE A 143 -7.83 1.04 -16.59
C ILE A 143 -7.21 0.43 -17.85
N THR A 144 -6.12 -0.33 -17.76
CA THR A 144 -5.49 -0.98 -18.93
C THR A 144 -6.07 -2.36 -19.22
N ARG A 145 -7.12 -2.78 -18.51
CA ARG A 145 -7.90 -3.97 -18.89
C ARG A 145 -8.49 -3.77 -20.28
N THR A 146 -8.41 -4.82 -21.08
CA THR A 146 -9.07 -4.84 -22.39
C THR A 146 -10.58 -5.08 -22.23
N ALA A 147 -11.35 -4.76 -23.27
CA ALA A 147 -12.78 -5.05 -23.30
C ALA A 147 -13.10 -6.55 -23.17
N ALA A 148 -12.19 -7.43 -23.61
CA ALA A 148 -12.35 -8.88 -23.47
C ALA A 148 -12.14 -9.37 -22.02
N GLU A 149 -11.44 -8.58 -21.21
CA GLU A 149 -11.12 -8.86 -19.80
C GLU A 149 -12.08 -8.14 -18.83
N THR A 150 -13.11 -7.47 -19.38
CA THR A 150 -14.09 -6.68 -18.63
C THR A 150 -15.42 -7.43 -18.55
N ASP A 151 -15.97 -7.55 -17.34
CA ASP A 151 -17.27 -8.14 -17.04
C ASP A 151 -17.94 -7.44 -15.83
N ALA A 152 -18.99 -8.06 -15.27
CA ALA A 152 -19.72 -7.49 -14.13
C ALA A 152 -18.92 -7.45 -12.81
N LYS A 153 -17.82 -8.19 -12.72
CA LYS A 153 -16.93 -8.30 -11.54
C LYS A 153 -15.54 -7.74 -11.78
N ASN A 154 -15.20 -7.44 -13.04
CA ASN A 154 -13.89 -6.94 -13.46
C ASN A 154 -14.09 -5.76 -14.40
N THR A 155 -13.74 -4.55 -14.00
CA THR A 155 -13.96 -3.35 -14.82
C THR A 155 -12.67 -2.61 -15.10
N ALA A 156 -12.63 -1.95 -16.28
CA ALA A 156 -11.55 -1.05 -16.66
C ALA A 156 -11.69 0.33 -15.99
N ALA A 157 -11.74 0.36 -14.66
CA ALA A 157 -11.80 1.55 -13.84
C ALA A 157 -10.88 1.39 -12.63
N SER A 158 -10.24 2.48 -12.17
CA SER A 158 -9.38 2.47 -10.98
C SER A 158 -10.15 2.73 -9.69
N GLY A 159 -9.58 2.28 -8.58
CA GLY A 159 -10.14 2.42 -7.24
C GLY A 159 -10.78 1.13 -6.73
N ASP A 160 -11.68 1.29 -5.76
CA ASP A 160 -12.44 0.22 -5.11
C ASP A 160 -11.55 -0.87 -4.47
N TRP A 161 -10.53 -0.40 -3.76
CA TRP A 161 -9.58 -1.23 -3.02
C TRP A 161 -9.26 -0.68 -1.63
N THR A 162 -8.84 -1.58 -0.74
CA THR A 162 -8.42 -1.26 0.63
C THR A 162 -7.06 -1.87 0.93
N LEU A 163 -6.16 -1.04 1.49
CA LEU A 163 -4.90 -1.47 2.07
C LEU A 163 -5.07 -1.56 3.59
N SER A 164 -4.78 -2.72 4.17
CA SER A 164 -4.76 -2.94 5.62
C SER A 164 -3.47 -3.58 6.10
N VAL A 165 -3.23 -3.50 7.40
CA VAL A 165 -2.13 -4.18 8.08
C VAL A 165 -2.62 -4.76 9.40
N LYS A 166 -2.08 -5.91 9.80
CA LYS A 166 -2.28 -6.52 11.12
C LYS A 166 -1.01 -7.13 11.66
N SER A 167 -0.95 -7.30 12.98
CA SER A 167 0.05 -8.14 13.64
C SER A 167 -0.32 -9.62 13.49
N ASN A 168 0.67 -10.48 13.30
CA ASN A 168 0.48 -11.93 13.24
C ASN A 168 0.72 -12.60 14.59
N ASN A 169 1.63 -12.04 15.38
CA ASN A 169 2.12 -12.57 16.63
C ASN A 169 2.58 -11.46 17.59
N GLU A 170 2.87 -11.88 18.81
CA GLU A 170 3.54 -11.08 19.83
C GLU A 170 5.05 -11.03 19.57
N LEU A 171 5.75 -10.09 20.21
CA LEU A 171 7.20 -10.05 20.17
C LEU A 171 7.75 -11.32 20.80
N THR A 172 8.45 -12.12 20.01
CA THR A 172 9.02 -13.40 20.45
C THR A 172 10.52 -13.38 20.23
N ALA A 173 11.28 -13.83 21.21
CA ALA A 173 12.72 -13.98 21.08
C ALA A 173 13.05 -14.96 19.94
N VAL A 174 14.15 -14.74 19.23
CA VAL A 174 14.62 -15.63 18.17
C VAL A 174 16.03 -16.12 18.41
N ASP A 175 16.34 -17.33 17.92
CA ASP A 175 17.70 -17.87 17.92
C ASP A 175 18.60 -17.22 16.85
N SER A 176 19.87 -17.64 16.78
CA SER A 176 20.84 -17.14 15.79
C SER A 176 20.49 -17.45 14.32
N GLN A 177 19.50 -18.31 14.08
CA GLN A 177 18.98 -18.67 12.76
C GLN A 177 17.65 -17.96 12.47
N GLY A 178 17.13 -17.16 13.40
CA GLY A 178 15.87 -16.44 13.28
C GLY A 178 14.64 -17.30 13.60
N ASN A 179 14.79 -18.46 14.25
CA ASN A 179 13.66 -19.28 14.68
C ASN A 179 13.10 -18.78 16.02
N ALA A 180 11.78 -18.70 16.13
CA ALA A 180 11.09 -18.27 17.34
C ALA A 180 11.39 -19.19 18.53
N MET A 181 11.63 -18.58 19.69
CA MET A 181 11.81 -19.20 21.00
C MET A 181 10.50 -19.06 21.80
N PRO A 182 9.60 -20.05 21.79
CA PRO A 182 8.18 -19.85 22.12
C PRO A 182 7.86 -19.53 23.59
N ASN A 183 8.85 -19.66 24.49
CA ASN A 183 8.69 -19.43 25.92
C ASN A 183 9.25 -18.07 26.36
N ASP A 184 9.76 -17.27 25.42
CA ASP A 184 10.34 -15.96 25.66
C ASP A 184 9.65 -14.97 24.73
N SER A 185 8.47 -14.54 25.16
CA SER A 185 7.62 -13.61 24.41
C SER A 185 7.10 -12.48 25.29
N ILE A 186 6.82 -11.36 24.65
CA ILE A 186 6.34 -10.12 25.26
C ILE A 186 5.00 -9.78 24.65
N SER A 187 3.95 -10.07 25.40
CA SER A 187 2.58 -9.72 25.02
C SER A 187 2.32 -8.22 25.14
N ASP A 188 1.31 -7.73 24.43
CA ASP A 188 0.74 -6.38 24.59
C ASP A 188 1.69 -5.21 24.28
N ALA A 189 2.84 -5.48 23.65
CA ALA A 189 3.61 -4.44 22.98
C ALA A 189 2.76 -3.81 21.88
N THR A 190 2.92 -2.51 21.65
CA THR A 190 2.12 -1.78 20.65
C THR A 190 3.03 -1.17 19.60
N LEU A 191 2.67 -1.38 18.34
CA LEU A 191 3.30 -0.75 17.20
C LEU A 191 2.38 0.36 16.69
N SER A 192 2.91 1.56 16.49
CA SER A 192 2.14 2.68 15.95
C SER A 192 2.88 3.33 14.79
N PHE A 193 2.13 3.79 13.80
CA PHE A 193 2.63 4.62 12.72
C PHE A 193 1.80 5.91 12.71
N LYS A 194 2.48 7.05 12.78
CA LYS A 194 1.83 8.37 12.86
C LYS A 194 2.10 9.19 11.61
N ASN A 195 1.23 10.17 11.36
CA ASN A 195 1.38 11.13 10.28
C ASN A 195 1.55 10.47 8.90
N THR A 196 0.72 9.47 8.58
CA THR A 196 0.75 8.81 7.27
C THR A 196 0.71 9.84 6.15
N ALA A 197 1.84 9.96 5.44
CA ALA A 197 1.92 10.75 4.22
C ALA A 197 1.44 9.91 3.04
N SER A 198 0.85 10.54 2.04
CA SER A 198 0.51 9.88 0.79
C SER A 198 1.00 10.69 -0.40
N ALA A 199 1.29 9.97 -1.47
CA ALA A 199 1.65 10.51 -2.77
C ALA A 199 1.18 9.57 -3.89
N GLN A 200 1.09 10.08 -5.10
CA GLN A 200 0.72 9.30 -6.27
C GLN A 200 1.58 9.73 -7.45
N THR A 201 2.12 8.77 -8.20
CA THR A 201 2.82 9.02 -9.46
C THR A 201 2.19 8.24 -10.60
N GLN A 202 2.23 8.84 -11.79
CA GLN A 202 1.90 8.15 -13.05
C GLN A 202 3.16 7.56 -13.72
N ASP A 203 4.37 7.89 -13.24
CA ASP A 203 5.60 7.23 -13.66
C ASP A 203 5.78 5.90 -12.91
N VAL A 204 4.86 4.96 -13.18
CA VAL A 204 4.80 3.67 -12.48
C VAL A 204 6.12 2.91 -12.68
N TYR A 205 6.62 2.82 -13.92
CA TYR A 205 7.87 2.12 -14.19
C TYR A 205 9.09 2.82 -13.58
N GLY A 206 9.16 4.16 -13.58
CA GLY A 206 10.26 4.89 -12.94
C GLY A 206 10.36 4.63 -11.43
N LEU A 207 9.20 4.43 -10.77
CA LEU A 207 9.13 4.05 -9.36
C LEU A 207 9.43 2.56 -9.13
N THR A 208 8.73 1.65 -9.84
CA THR A 208 8.79 0.21 -9.55
C THR A 208 9.97 -0.49 -10.21
N GLN A 209 10.43 0.00 -11.36
CA GLN A 209 11.44 -0.63 -12.22
C GLN A 209 11.07 -2.06 -12.66
N GLU A 210 9.79 -2.43 -12.59
CA GLU A 210 9.30 -3.77 -12.90
C GLU A 210 8.93 -3.93 -14.37
N GLY A 211 9.27 -5.07 -14.98
CA GLY A 211 8.99 -5.33 -16.40
C GLY A 211 7.51 -5.20 -16.79
N GLN A 212 6.60 -5.52 -15.86
CA GLN A 212 5.15 -5.44 -16.05
C GLN A 212 4.59 -4.01 -16.13
N ASP A 213 5.38 -2.98 -15.82
CA ASP A 213 4.94 -1.58 -15.86
C ASP A 213 5.53 -0.78 -17.04
N LYS A 214 6.42 -1.39 -17.83
CA LYS A 214 7.16 -0.70 -18.90
C LYS A 214 6.28 0.01 -19.92
N THR A 215 5.12 -0.56 -20.23
CA THR A 215 4.20 -0.03 -21.25
C THR A 215 3.17 0.94 -20.68
N TRP A 216 3.11 1.12 -19.35
CA TRP A 216 2.04 1.88 -18.69
C TRP A 216 1.81 3.27 -19.29
N THR A 217 2.88 4.04 -19.50
CA THR A 217 2.77 5.39 -20.05
C THR A 217 2.15 5.40 -21.45
N ASP A 218 2.56 4.45 -22.29
CA ASP A 218 2.06 4.32 -23.66
C ASP A 218 0.61 3.81 -23.68
N ASP A 219 0.30 2.84 -22.82
CA ASP A 219 -1.05 2.26 -22.69
C ASP A 219 -2.06 3.34 -22.26
N VAL A 220 -1.72 4.15 -21.26
CA VAL A 220 -2.57 5.25 -20.80
C VAL A 220 -2.72 6.34 -21.86
N ALA A 221 -1.65 6.66 -22.60
CA ALA A 221 -1.71 7.64 -23.69
C ALA A 221 -2.64 7.16 -24.83
N ALA A 222 -2.57 5.88 -25.20
CA ALA A 222 -3.44 5.28 -26.20
C ALA A 222 -4.91 5.28 -25.75
N LEU A 223 -5.18 4.95 -24.49
CA LEU A 223 -6.53 5.01 -23.91
C LEU A 223 -7.11 6.42 -23.92
N LYS A 224 -6.32 7.44 -23.55
CA LYS A 224 -6.75 8.85 -23.62
C LYS A 224 -7.00 9.33 -25.06
N ALA A 225 -6.21 8.84 -26.02
CA ALA A 225 -6.42 9.17 -27.43
C ALA A 225 -7.72 8.56 -27.97
N ALA A 226 -8.05 7.33 -27.55
CA ALA A 226 -9.27 6.64 -27.92
C ALA A 226 -10.52 7.16 -27.18
N ASN A 227 -10.34 7.62 -25.94
CA ASN A 227 -11.39 8.21 -25.11
C ASN A 227 -10.90 9.52 -24.47
N PRO A 228 -11.06 10.67 -25.17
CA PRO A 228 -10.65 11.97 -24.64
C PRO A 228 -11.38 12.42 -23.37
N ALA A 229 -12.51 11.77 -23.03
CA ALA A 229 -13.26 12.01 -21.81
C ALA A 229 -12.80 11.10 -20.64
N LEU A 230 -11.73 10.33 -20.81
CA LEU A 230 -11.13 9.55 -19.72
C LEU A 230 -10.64 10.51 -18.63
N GLU A 231 -11.23 10.38 -17.45
CA GLU A 231 -11.01 11.27 -16.32
C GLU A 231 -9.53 11.36 -15.92
N THR A 232 -9.15 12.52 -15.38
CA THR A 232 -7.84 12.67 -14.77
C THR A 232 -7.85 11.92 -13.43
N PRO A 233 -6.84 11.09 -13.15
CA PRO A 233 -6.85 10.28 -11.95
C PRO A 233 -6.88 11.13 -10.69
N ALA A 234 -7.84 10.87 -9.82
CA ALA A 234 -7.87 11.45 -8.49
C ALA A 234 -6.91 10.68 -7.57
N ALA A 235 -6.24 11.40 -6.68
CA ALA A 235 -5.46 10.77 -5.61
C ALA A 235 -6.38 10.09 -4.60
N VAL A 236 -5.85 9.08 -3.90
CA VAL A 236 -6.57 8.39 -2.82
C VAL A 236 -6.93 9.37 -1.72
N SER A 237 -8.22 9.58 -1.48
CA SER A 237 -8.71 10.60 -0.54
C SER A 237 -8.84 10.09 0.90
N THR A 238 -8.95 8.79 1.09
CA THR A 238 -9.21 8.17 2.40
C THR A 238 -7.94 7.50 2.91
N VAL A 239 -7.15 8.25 3.68
CA VAL A 239 -5.90 7.78 4.30
C VAL A 239 -6.01 7.90 5.81
N THR A 240 -5.73 6.82 6.53
CA THR A 240 -5.74 6.81 7.99
C THR A 240 -4.47 7.49 8.50
N PRO A 241 -4.57 8.64 9.20
CA PRO A 241 -3.39 9.43 9.58
C PRO A 241 -2.56 8.75 10.67
N ASN A 242 -3.17 7.95 11.53
CA ASN A 242 -2.50 7.24 12.61
C ASN A 242 -3.04 5.82 12.71
N ILE A 243 -2.16 4.84 12.62
CA ILE A 243 -2.48 3.42 12.79
C ILE A 243 -1.77 2.87 14.02
N GLY A 244 -2.42 1.93 14.70
CA GLY A 244 -1.90 1.28 15.90
C GLY A 244 -2.27 -0.19 15.91
N LEU A 245 -1.32 -1.04 16.26
CA LEU A 245 -1.43 -2.49 16.32
C LEU A 245 -0.97 -2.94 17.71
N THR A 246 -1.73 -3.86 18.31
CA THR A 246 -1.24 -4.63 19.46
C THR A 246 -0.54 -5.88 18.94
N LEU A 247 0.69 -6.11 19.36
CA LEU A 247 1.45 -7.32 19.07
C LEU A 247 1.02 -8.39 20.08
N ALA A 248 -0.02 -9.14 19.71
CA ALA A 248 -0.65 -10.14 20.55
C ALA A 248 -0.34 -11.55 20.07
N LYS A 249 -0.39 -12.51 20.98
CA LYS A 249 -0.13 -13.93 20.71
C LYS A 249 -0.94 -14.50 19.55
N THR A 250 -2.16 -14.03 19.37
CA THR A 250 -3.01 -14.35 18.23
C THR A 250 -3.01 -13.21 17.23
N ALA A 251 -3.13 -13.54 15.94
CA ALA A 251 -3.24 -12.55 14.88
C ALA A 251 -4.29 -11.49 15.22
N GLY A 252 -3.88 -10.22 15.09
CA GLY A 252 -4.72 -9.06 15.34
C GLY A 252 -5.78 -8.87 14.26
N THR A 253 -6.62 -7.87 14.47
CA THR A 253 -7.57 -7.39 13.47
C THR A 253 -6.87 -6.52 12.44
N ASP A 254 -7.31 -6.61 11.19
CA ASP A 254 -6.89 -5.68 10.14
C ASP A 254 -7.21 -4.23 10.51
N VAL A 255 -6.19 -3.37 10.41
CA VAL A 255 -6.29 -1.92 10.55
C VAL A 255 -6.13 -1.29 9.17
N THR A 256 -7.12 -0.52 8.75
CA THR A 256 -7.10 0.16 7.45
C THR A 256 -6.05 1.27 7.42
N VAL A 257 -5.19 1.21 6.41
CA VAL A 257 -4.19 2.24 6.09
C VAL A 257 -4.77 3.24 5.10
N ALA A 258 -5.38 2.75 4.03
CA ALA A 258 -6.01 3.57 3.01
C ALA A 258 -7.12 2.83 2.27
N THR A 259 -8.06 3.59 1.73
CA THR A 259 -9.12 3.10 0.83
C THR A 259 -9.20 4.01 -0.39
N ALA A 260 -9.05 3.45 -1.58
CA ALA A 260 -9.36 4.17 -2.81
C ALA A 260 -10.83 3.95 -3.17
N LYS A 261 -11.56 5.05 -3.38
CA LYS A 261 -12.92 5.00 -3.92
C LYS A 261 -12.87 4.80 -5.44
N ALA A 262 -14.01 4.46 -6.04
CA ALA A 262 -14.16 4.49 -7.49
C ALA A 262 -13.57 5.76 -8.11
N ALA A 263 -12.80 5.58 -9.18
CA ALA A 263 -12.04 6.60 -9.91
C ALA A 263 -10.88 7.28 -9.15
N GLU A 264 -10.49 6.76 -7.98
CA GLU A 264 -9.27 7.18 -7.28
C GLU A 264 -8.13 6.18 -7.51
N GLY A 265 -6.90 6.64 -7.29
CA GLY A 265 -5.76 5.77 -7.06
C GLY A 265 -5.13 5.16 -8.31
N GLN A 266 -5.49 5.55 -9.53
CA GLN A 266 -4.81 5.09 -10.74
C GLN A 266 -3.29 5.38 -10.70
N GLY A 267 -2.46 4.46 -11.15
CA GLY A 267 -0.99 4.57 -11.14
C GLY A 267 -0.40 3.98 -9.87
N ALA A 268 0.73 4.53 -9.40
CA ALA A 268 1.38 4.05 -8.19
C ALA A 268 1.08 4.99 -7.01
N ASN A 269 0.51 4.42 -5.95
CA ASN A 269 0.10 5.11 -4.73
C ASN A 269 1.04 4.71 -3.61
N VAL A 270 1.67 5.69 -2.99
CA VAL A 270 2.68 5.49 -1.96
C VAL A 270 2.16 6.04 -0.64
N PHE A 271 2.25 5.23 0.41
CA PHE A 271 1.94 5.61 1.78
C PHE A 271 3.21 5.53 2.60
N GLY A 272 3.61 6.62 3.25
CA GLY A 272 4.92 6.74 3.87
C GLY A 272 4.88 7.32 5.28
N TRP A 273 5.84 6.88 6.11
CA TRP A 273 6.03 7.33 7.48
C TRP A 273 7.50 7.71 7.70
N ASN A 274 7.73 8.81 8.42
CA ASN A 274 9.08 9.05 8.92
C ASN A 274 9.45 7.93 9.88
N THR A 275 10.71 7.50 9.91
CA THR A 275 11.16 6.43 10.79
C THR A 275 10.96 6.75 12.28
N ASN A 276 10.99 8.03 12.66
CA ASN A 276 10.68 8.49 14.03
C ASN A 276 9.18 8.56 14.36
N ASP A 277 8.31 8.49 13.36
CA ASP A 277 6.84 8.42 13.53
C ASP A 277 6.35 6.96 13.66
N ILE A 278 7.22 5.98 13.41
CA ILE A 278 6.97 4.56 13.63
C ILE A 278 7.54 4.19 15.00
N LYS A 279 6.68 3.76 15.92
CA LYS A 279 7.04 3.53 17.31
C LYS A 279 6.60 2.17 17.82
N LEU A 280 7.53 1.45 18.43
CA LEU A 280 7.29 0.28 19.25
C LEU A 280 7.26 0.71 20.72
N THR A 281 6.15 0.48 21.41
CA THR A 281 6.02 0.76 22.85
C THR A 281 5.85 -0.54 23.62
N MET A 282 6.78 -0.79 24.52
CA MET A 282 6.82 -1.98 25.36
C MET A 282 5.90 -1.81 26.59
N PRO A 283 5.30 -2.90 27.10
CA PRO A 283 4.64 -2.88 28.39
C PRO A 283 5.66 -2.54 29.48
N LYS A 284 5.30 -1.65 30.41
CA LYS A 284 6.21 -1.23 31.50
C LYS A 284 6.60 -2.36 32.46
N SER A 285 5.80 -3.42 32.51
CA SER A 285 6.02 -4.62 33.32
C SER A 285 6.71 -5.75 32.56
N ALA A 286 7.05 -5.56 31.28
CA ALA A 286 7.72 -6.59 30.51
C ALA A 286 9.10 -6.88 31.10
N SER A 287 9.42 -8.17 31.18
CA SER A 287 10.78 -8.65 31.42
C SER A 287 11.41 -8.94 30.06
N VAL A 288 12.65 -8.53 29.86
CA VAL A 288 13.41 -8.77 28.63
C VAL A 288 14.68 -9.53 28.96
N ASP A 289 14.99 -10.55 28.18
CA ASP A 289 16.27 -11.25 28.22
C ASP A 289 17.25 -10.63 27.21
N ASN A 290 18.51 -11.04 27.27
CA ASN A 290 19.52 -10.67 26.27
C ASN A 290 19.27 -11.43 24.96
N ALA A 291 18.23 -11.04 24.24
CA ALA A 291 17.77 -11.69 23.02
C ALA A 291 17.35 -10.68 21.94
N VAL A 292 17.15 -11.17 20.72
CA VAL A 292 16.50 -10.42 19.65
C VAL A 292 15.03 -10.80 19.66
N TYR A 293 14.13 -9.81 19.76
CA TYR A 293 12.69 -10.01 19.71
C TYR A 293 12.14 -9.57 18.35
N GLN A 294 11.33 -10.42 17.72
CA GLN A 294 10.70 -10.14 16.43
C GLN A 294 9.20 -10.39 16.48
N ALA A 295 8.48 -9.68 15.60
CA ALA A 295 7.08 -9.93 15.31
C ALA A 295 6.86 -9.76 13.80
N ASP A 296 5.85 -10.42 13.27
CA ASP A 296 5.50 -10.37 11.86
C ASP A 296 4.22 -9.56 11.68
N LEU A 297 4.18 -8.76 10.61
CA LEU A 297 2.96 -8.07 10.18
C LEU A 297 2.54 -8.61 8.82
N THR A 298 1.24 -8.76 8.63
CA THR A 298 0.66 -9.03 7.31
C THR A 298 0.03 -7.75 6.78
N TRP A 299 0.47 -7.31 5.60
CA TRP A 299 -0.20 -6.28 4.83
C TRP A 299 -1.11 -6.94 3.81
N THR A 300 -2.32 -6.42 3.66
CA THR A 300 -3.32 -6.97 2.76
C THR A 300 -3.84 -5.89 1.84
N LEU A 301 -3.77 -6.14 0.54
CA LEU A 301 -4.53 -5.39 -0.46
C LEU A 301 -5.72 -6.24 -0.90
N SER A 302 -6.93 -5.71 -0.74
CA SER A 302 -8.17 -6.37 -1.15
C SER A 302 -9.01 -5.46 -2.05
N SER A 303 -9.78 -6.06 -2.97
CA SER A 303 -10.86 -5.34 -3.63
C SER A 303 -12.11 -5.30 -2.73
N THR A 304 -12.89 -4.23 -2.85
CA THR A 304 -14.21 -4.13 -2.22
C THR A 304 -15.28 -4.94 -2.95
N VAL A 305 -14.98 -5.49 -4.12
CA VAL A 305 -15.84 -6.39 -4.90
C VAL A 305 -15.59 -7.84 -4.49
N ALA A 306 -16.68 -8.55 -4.16
CA ALA A 306 -16.67 -9.94 -3.68
C ALA A 306 -16.79 -10.97 -4.80
#